data_AF-A0A1F5FN82-F1
#
_entry.id   AF-A0A1F5FN82-F1
#
_cell.length_a   1.000
_cell.length_b   1.000
_cell.length_c   1.000
_cell.angle_alpha   90.00
_cell.angle_beta   90.00
_cell.angle_gamma   90.00
#
_symmetry.space_group_name_H-M   'P 1'
#
loop_
_entity.id
_entity.type
_entity.pdbx_description
1 polymer ?
#
loop_
_entity_poly.entity_id
_entity_poly.type
_entity_poly.pdbx_seq_one_letter_code
_entity_poly.pdbx_strand_id
1 'polypeptide(L)'
;MEVNKMDEVILVTDDNCISVAREIVARLQKKTFSIQSVETNIKPRPKFKKISGLRLYDDGPIPGFDPQLGYHFESGNLTIPISPKRKIQWNMITERVFVTFHEDGRITIEKSFLNAIFYSMIISVDIV
;
A
#
# COMPACT_ATOMS: atom_id res chain seq x y z
N MET A 1 13.11 -18.71 -22.67
CA MET A 1 11.93 -17.87 -22.92
C MET A 1 11.82 -16.93 -21.74
N GLU A 2 12.29 -15.69 -21.90
CA GLU A 2 12.09 -14.65 -20.88
C GLU A 2 10.61 -14.27 -20.89
N VAL A 3 9.95 -14.48 -19.75
CA VAL A 3 8.60 -13.96 -19.52
C VAL A 3 8.78 -12.48 -19.22
N ASN A 4 8.48 -11.62 -20.19
CA ASN A 4 8.30 -10.18 -19.95
C ASN A 4 7.23 -10.04 -18.85
N LYS A 5 7.63 -9.63 -17.64
CA LYS A 5 6.71 -9.50 -16.50
C LYS A 5 6.07 -8.12 -16.53
N MET A 6 5.13 -7.91 -17.47
CA MET A 6 4.35 -6.67 -17.52
C MET A 6 3.82 -6.27 -16.13
N ASP A 7 3.87 -4.97 -15.83
CA ASP A 7 3.31 -4.38 -14.61
C ASP A 7 1.91 -4.96 -14.34
N GLU A 8 1.78 -5.71 -13.24
CA GLU A 8 0.53 -6.37 -12.89
C GLU A 8 -0.36 -5.39 -12.15
N VAL A 9 -1.44 -4.94 -12.81
CA VAL A 9 -2.46 -4.08 -12.21
C VAL A 9 -3.58 -4.95 -11.66
N ILE A 10 -3.75 -4.92 -10.33
CA ILE A 10 -4.73 -5.71 -9.60
C ILE A 10 -5.82 -4.80 -9.07
N LEU A 11 -7.07 -5.03 -9.48
CA LEU A 11 -8.23 -4.50 -8.76
C LEU A 11 -8.38 -5.30 -7.45
N VAL A 12 -8.24 -4.60 -6.32
CA VAL A 12 -8.41 -5.25 -5.02
C VAL A 12 -9.90 -5.49 -4.79
N THR A 13 -10.22 -6.68 -4.32
CA THR A 13 -11.56 -7.19 -4.00
C THR A 13 -11.50 -7.97 -2.69
N ASP A 14 -12.65 -8.30 -2.09
CA ASP A 14 -12.67 -9.12 -0.86
C ASP A 14 -11.97 -10.48 -1.07
N ASP A 15 -12.05 -11.04 -2.27
CA ASP A 15 -11.45 -12.34 -2.61
C ASP A 15 -9.91 -12.32 -2.66
N ASN A 16 -9.30 -11.17 -2.99
CA ASN A 16 -7.85 -11.07 -3.20
C ASN A 16 -7.13 -10.12 -2.22
N CYS A 17 -7.86 -9.38 -1.39
CA CYS A 17 -7.31 -8.37 -0.48
C CYS A 17 -6.19 -8.92 0.41
N ILE A 18 -6.41 -10.09 1.01
CA ILE A 18 -5.43 -10.75 1.87
C ILE A 18 -4.17 -11.13 1.09
N SER A 19 -4.30 -11.65 -0.12
CA SER A 19 -3.16 -12.03 -0.96
C SER A 19 -2.34 -10.81 -1.38
N VAL A 20 -3.01 -9.71 -1.76
CA VAL A 20 -2.36 -8.44 -2.08
C VAL A 20 -1.62 -7.88 -0.85
N ALA A 21 -2.24 -7.93 0.32
CA ALA A 21 -1.62 -7.47 1.57
C ALA A 21 -0.35 -8.27 1.90
N ARG A 22 -0.41 -9.60 1.78
CA ARG A 22 0.75 -10.49 1.98
C ARG A 22 1.90 -10.17 1.04
N GLU A 23 1.61 -9.93 -0.24
CA GLU A 23 2.63 -9.59 -1.22
C GLU A 23 3.28 -8.22 -0.92
N ILE A 24 2.49 -7.21 -0.55
CA ILE A 24 3.03 -5.90 -0.13
C ILE A 24 3.93 -6.07 1.09
N VAL A 25 3.47 -6.79 2.12
CA VAL A 25 4.26 -7.05 3.33
C VAL A 25 5.55 -7.79 2.98
N ALA A 26 5.49 -8.86 2.19
CA ALA A 26 6.66 -9.64 1.79
C ALA A 26 7.70 -8.80 1.04
N ARG A 27 7.26 -7.90 0.15
CA ARG A 27 8.18 -7.01 -0.58
C ARG A 27 8.85 -5.97 0.31
N LEU A 28 8.19 -5.52 1.37
CA LEU A 28 8.67 -4.44 2.26
C LEU A 28 9.32 -4.94 3.55
N GLN A 29 9.10 -6.20 3.93
CA GLN A 29 9.61 -6.78 5.17
C GLN A 29 11.13 -6.69 5.25
N LYS A 30 11.65 -6.27 6.41
CA LYS A 30 13.08 -6.07 6.69
C LYS A 30 13.78 -5.07 5.74
N LYS A 31 13.02 -4.22 5.03
CA LYS A 31 13.56 -3.19 4.16
C LYS A 31 13.18 -1.80 4.66
N THR A 32 14.03 -0.84 4.32
CA THR A 32 13.71 0.58 4.42
C THR A 32 13.11 1.03 3.09
N PHE A 33 12.08 1.87 3.13
CA PHE A 33 11.40 2.36 1.93
C PHE A 33 10.95 3.81 2.07
N SER A 34 10.66 4.41 0.92
CA SER A 34 10.06 5.72 0.78
C SER A 34 8.62 5.61 0.28
N ILE A 35 7.77 6.51 0.76
CA ILE A 35 6.41 6.70 0.23
C ILE A 35 6.32 8.09 -0.40
N GLN A 36 5.89 8.13 -1.66
CA GLN A 36 5.40 9.35 -2.31
C GLN A 36 3.88 9.26 -2.40
N SER A 37 3.15 10.25 -1.90
CA SER A 37 1.69 10.22 -2.00
C SER A 37 1.06 11.58 -2.32
N VAL A 38 -0.13 11.52 -2.90
CA VAL A 38 -1.01 12.66 -3.18
C VAL A 38 -2.45 12.24 -2.96
N GLU A 39 -3.23 13.14 -2.36
CA GLU A 39 -4.68 13.05 -2.24
C GLU A 39 -5.29 14.28 -2.92
N THR A 40 -6.24 14.09 -3.82
CA THR A 40 -6.81 15.20 -4.56
C THR A 40 -8.20 14.91 -5.09
N ASN A 41 -9.06 15.92 -5.04
CA ASN A 41 -10.35 16.00 -5.70
C ASN A 41 -10.40 17.17 -6.70
N ILE A 42 -9.25 17.79 -7.00
CA ILE A 42 -9.16 19.05 -7.77
C ILE A 42 -8.05 18.99 -8.83
N LYS A 43 -8.18 19.81 -9.88
CA LYS A 43 -7.13 20.03 -10.90
C LYS A 43 -6.63 21.48 -10.86
N PRO A 44 -5.31 21.73 -11.05
CA PRO A 44 -4.25 20.75 -11.28
C PRO A 44 -3.89 19.93 -10.02
N ARG A 45 -3.36 18.72 -10.22
CA ARG A 45 -3.02 17.81 -9.11
C ARG A 45 -1.90 18.42 -8.24
N PRO A 46 -1.99 18.34 -6.90
CA PRO A 46 -0.92 18.78 -6.00
C PRO A 46 0.36 17.94 -6.19
N LYS A 47 1.49 18.49 -5.76
CA LYS A 47 2.78 17.78 -5.79
C LYS A 47 2.76 16.60 -4.81
N PHE A 48 3.38 15.50 -5.21
CA PHE A 48 3.61 14.34 -4.35
C PHE A 48 4.46 14.75 -3.14
N LYS A 49 4.05 14.31 -1.95
CA LYS A 49 4.85 14.43 -0.73
C LYS A 49 5.65 13.15 -0.54
N LYS A 50 6.98 13.26 -0.50
CA LYS A 50 7.88 12.13 -0.22
C LYS A 50 8.20 12.06 1.27
N ILE A 51 8.12 10.86 1.83
CA ILE A 51 8.62 10.52 3.16
C ILE A 51 9.56 9.32 2.98
N SER A 52 10.82 9.47 3.37
CA SER A 52 11.85 8.42 3.25
C SER A 52 12.13 7.76 4.60
N GLY A 53 12.86 6.64 4.59
CA GLY A 53 13.33 6.02 5.83
C GLY A 53 12.25 5.28 6.61
N LEU A 54 11.19 4.84 5.94
CA LEU A 54 10.09 4.09 6.55
C LEU A 54 10.41 2.59 6.60
N ARG A 55 9.80 1.88 7.55
CA ARG A 55 9.88 0.42 7.70
C ARG A 55 8.48 -0.13 7.98
N LEU A 56 8.27 -1.43 7.87
CA LEU A 56 7.08 -2.04 8.46
C LEU A 56 7.19 -2.02 9.98
N TYR A 57 6.07 -1.79 10.67
CA TYR A 57 6.07 -1.72 12.13
C TYR A 57 6.31 -3.11 12.74
N ASP A 58 7.39 -3.25 13.52
CA ASP A 58 7.81 -4.47 14.22
C ASP A 58 8.03 -4.25 15.74
N ASP A 59 7.80 -3.03 16.25
CA ASP A 59 8.15 -2.58 17.62
C ASP A 59 7.13 -2.96 18.74
N GLY A 60 6.32 -4.00 18.56
CA GLY A 60 5.45 -4.55 19.61
C GLY A 60 4.03 -4.93 19.16
N PRO A 61 3.24 -5.53 20.07
CA PRO A 61 1.88 -5.94 19.75
C PRO A 61 0.96 -4.72 19.61
N ILE A 62 0.24 -4.63 18.49
CA ILE A 62 -0.91 -3.73 18.34
C ILE A 62 -2.16 -4.55 18.70
N PRO A 63 -3.07 -4.07 19.57
CA PRO A 63 -4.31 -4.78 19.86
C PRO A 63 -5.10 -5.11 18.58
N GLY A 64 -5.45 -6.39 18.40
CA GLY A 64 -6.13 -6.88 17.19
C GLY A 64 -5.22 -7.16 16.00
N PHE A 65 -3.91 -6.88 16.08
CA PHE A 65 -2.94 -7.11 15.02
C PHE A 65 -2.05 -8.31 15.32
N ASP A 66 -1.94 -9.24 14.38
CA ASP A 66 -0.92 -10.28 14.45
C ASP A 66 0.39 -9.76 13.82
N PRO A 67 1.44 -9.50 14.62
CA PRO A 67 2.72 -9.00 14.10
C PRO A 67 3.42 -9.98 13.17
N GLN A 68 3.05 -11.27 13.17
CA GLN A 68 3.59 -12.24 12.23
C GLN A 68 3.05 -12.03 10.81
N LEU A 69 1.83 -11.49 10.67
CA LEU A 69 1.20 -11.26 9.38
C LEU A 69 1.65 -9.94 8.74
N GLY A 70 1.95 -8.92 9.55
CA GLY A 70 2.32 -7.59 9.05
C GLY A 70 1.14 -6.77 8.50
N TYR A 71 -0.09 -7.28 8.58
CA TYR A 71 -1.32 -6.59 8.19
C TYR A 71 -2.50 -7.00 9.10
N HIS A 72 -3.53 -6.16 9.18
CA HIS A 72 -4.82 -6.41 9.81
C HIS A 72 -5.93 -6.33 8.78
N PHE A 73 -6.91 -7.25 8.84
CA PHE A 73 -8.12 -7.17 8.02
C PHE A 73 -9.36 -7.44 8.88
N GLU A 74 -10.21 -6.43 9.03
CA GLU A 74 -11.43 -6.54 9.84
C GLU A 74 -12.54 -5.64 9.30
N SER A 75 -13.76 -6.19 9.18
CA SER A 75 -14.93 -5.46 8.70
C SER A 75 -14.69 -4.70 7.39
N GLY A 76 -13.99 -5.34 6.44
CA GLY A 76 -13.64 -4.75 5.14
C GLY A 76 -12.49 -3.73 5.18
N ASN A 77 -11.89 -3.45 6.34
CA ASN A 77 -10.75 -2.53 6.45
C ASN A 77 -9.45 -3.32 6.47
N LEU A 78 -8.59 -3.09 5.46
CA LEU A 78 -7.21 -3.54 5.49
C LEU A 78 -6.32 -2.45 6.07
N THR A 79 -5.41 -2.81 6.97
CA THR A 79 -4.38 -1.93 7.53
C THR A 79 -3.01 -2.62 7.54
N ILE A 80 -2.01 -1.97 6.95
CA ILE A 80 -0.59 -2.35 7.03
C ILE A 80 0.14 -1.25 7.81
N PRO A 81 0.57 -1.48 9.06
CA PRO A 81 1.24 -0.47 9.85
C PRO A 81 2.69 -0.28 9.38
N ILE A 82 3.07 0.99 9.21
CA ILE A 82 4.42 1.41 8.84
C ILE A 82 5.13 1.98 10.08
N SER A 83 4.43 2.77 10.87
CA SER A 83 4.95 3.30 12.13
C SER A 83 3.79 3.57 13.09
N PRO A 84 4.04 3.91 14.37
CA PRO A 84 2.98 4.26 15.30
C PRO A 84 2.03 5.36 14.80
N LYS A 85 2.48 6.20 13.85
CA LYS A 85 1.71 7.31 13.28
C LYS A 85 1.28 7.11 11.84
N ARG A 86 1.67 6.01 11.19
CA ARG A 86 1.47 5.82 9.73
C ARG A 86 1.06 4.39 9.39
N LYS A 87 0.12 4.29 8.46
CA LYS A 87 -0.40 3.04 7.94
C LYS A 87 -0.76 3.17 6.47
N ILE A 88 -0.61 2.09 5.72
CA ILE A 88 -1.30 1.90 4.45
C ILE A 88 -2.65 1.31 4.83
N GLN A 89 -3.75 1.99 4.49
CA GLN A 89 -5.07 1.50 4.86
C GLN A 89 -6.05 1.69 3.73
N TRP A 90 -6.99 0.76 3.59
CA TRP A 90 -8.15 0.95 2.73
C TRP A 90 -9.38 0.20 3.22
N ASN A 91 -10.54 0.67 2.79
CA ASN A 91 -11.84 0.09 3.12
C ASN A 91 -12.48 -0.48 1.85
N MET A 92 -12.57 -1.80 1.76
CA MET A 92 -13.11 -2.53 0.61
C MET A 92 -14.58 -2.24 0.31
N ILE A 93 -15.34 -1.76 1.30
CA ILE A 93 -16.77 -1.47 1.17
C ILE A 93 -16.99 -0.12 0.48
N THR A 94 -16.10 0.84 0.74
CA THR A 94 -16.31 2.25 0.36
C THR A 94 -15.29 2.79 -0.64
N GLU A 95 -14.17 2.10 -0.81
CA GLU A 95 -13.08 2.50 -1.69
C GLU A 95 -12.87 1.48 -2.81
N ARG A 96 -12.64 1.99 -4.02
CA ARG A 96 -12.13 1.19 -5.13
C ARG A 96 -10.61 1.33 -5.16
N VAL A 97 -9.91 0.21 -5.04
CA VAL A 97 -8.44 0.18 -4.88
C VAL A 97 -7.79 -0.59 -6.01
N PHE A 98 -6.78 -0.01 -6.64
CA PHE A 98 -5.89 -0.66 -7.58
C PHE A 98 -4.49 -0.72 -6.99
N VAL A 99 -3.85 -1.87 -7.08
CA VAL A 99 -2.46 -2.07 -6.70
C VAL A 99 -1.68 -2.51 -7.93
N THR A 100 -0.58 -1.83 -8.22
CA THR A 100 0.35 -2.19 -9.29
C THR A 100 1.68 -2.60 -8.68
N PHE A 101 2.14 -3.79 -9.02
CA PHE A 101 3.45 -4.31 -8.68
C PHE A 101 4.39 -4.12 -9.86
N HIS A 102 5.24 -3.10 -9.81
CA HIS A 102 6.13 -2.76 -10.91
C HIS A 102 7.35 -3.70 -10.99
N GLU A 103 7.89 -3.87 -12.19
CA GLU A 103 9.12 -4.65 -12.42
C GLU A 103 10.33 -4.12 -11.64
N ASP A 104 10.43 -2.80 -11.50
CA ASP A 104 11.51 -2.14 -10.75
C ASP A 104 11.36 -2.23 -9.22
N GLY A 105 10.39 -3.02 -8.74
CA GLY A 105 10.14 -3.26 -7.34
C GLY A 105 9.30 -2.17 -6.66
N ARG A 106 8.87 -1.13 -7.38
CA ARG A 106 7.90 -0.17 -6.86
C ARG A 106 6.53 -0.80 -6.68
N ILE A 107 5.78 -0.25 -5.73
CA ILE A 107 4.37 -0.59 -5.51
C ILE A 107 3.56 0.70 -5.66
N THR A 108 2.64 0.74 -6.61
CA THR A 108 1.69 1.85 -6.74
C THR A 108 0.34 1.42 -6.21
N ILE A 109 -0.26 2.24 -5.35
CA ILE A 109 -1.58 2.02 -4.79
C ILE A 109 -2.42 3.24 -5.12
N GLU A 110 -3.47 3.02 -5.91
CA GLU A 110 -4.44 4.04 -6.29
C GLU A 110 -5.79 3.71 -5.67
N LYS A 111 -6.41 4.70 -5.04
CA LYS A 111 -7.72 4.55 -4.41
C LYS A 111 -8.64 5.66 -4.82
N SER A 112 -9.90 5.34 -5.01
CA SER A 112 -10.95 6.34 -5.19
C SER A 112 -12.07 6.11 -4.18
N PHE A 113 -12.44 7.18 -3.48
CA PHE A 113 -13.59 7.23 -2.58
C PHE A 113 -14.72 8.00 -3.25
N LEU A 114 -15.92 7.41 -3.31
CA LEU A 114 -17.14 7.99 -3.92
C LEU A 114 -16.94 8.59 -5.32
N ASN A 115 -15.97 8.07 -6.10
CA ASN A 115 -15.56 8.58 -7.42
C ASN A 115 -15.11 10.05 -7.46
N ALA A 116 -14.81 10.68 -6.31
CA ALA A 116 -14.55 12.11 -6.21
C ALA A 116 -13.16 12.45 -5.64
N ILE A 117 -12.65 11.62 -4.72
CA ILE A 117 -11.33 11.80 -4.12
C ILE A 117 -10.41 10.71 -4.65
N PHE A 118 -9.31 11.11 -5.27
CA PHE A 118 -8.28 10.23 -5.79
C PHE A 118 -7.06 10.29 -4.88
N TYR A 119 -6.64 9.14 -4.40
CA TYR A 119 -5.41 8.94 -3.65
C TYR A 119 -4.45 8.11 -4.49
N SER A 120 -3.22 8.56 -4.64
CA SER A 120 -2.15 7.79 -5.28
C SER A 120 -0.95 7.75 -4.35
N MET A 121 -0.43 6.54 -4.13
CA MET A 121 0.74 6.26 -3.31
C MET A 121 1.71 5.41 -4.11
N ILE A 122 2.97 5.82 -4.15
CA ILE A 122 4.08 5.07 -4.74
C ILE A 122 5.04 4.73 -3.60
N ILE A 123 5.32 3.44 -3.46
CA ILE A 123 6.25 2.89 -2.47
C ILE A 123 7.49 2.42 -3.22
N SER A 124 8.67 2.88 -2.80
CA SER A 124 9.95 2.50 -3.37
C SER A 124 10.88 2.02 -2.26
N VAL A 125 11.49 0.85 -2.41
CA VAL A 125 12.56 0.42 -1.50
C VAL A 125 13.73 1.40 -1.63
N ASP A 126 14.25 1.85 -0.50
CA ASP A 126 15.42 2.72 -0.47
C ASP A 126 16.66 1.87 -0.82
N ILE A 127 17.35 2.22 -1.91
CA ILE A 127 18.62 1.58 -2.26
C ILE A 127 19.71 2.22 -1.39
N VAL A 128 20.38 1.38 -0.60
CA VAL A 128 21.52 1.76 0.27
C VAL A 128 22.83 1.45 -0.45
#